data_AF-A0A845LP11-F1
#
_entry.id   AF-A0A845LP11-F1
#
_cell.length_a   1.000
_cell.length_b   1.000
_cell.length_c   1.000
_cell.angle_alpha   90.00
_cell.angle_beta   90.00
_cell.angle_gamma   90.00
#
_symmetry.space_group_name_H-M   'P 1'
#
loop_
_entity.id
_entity.type
_entity.pdbx_description
1 polymer ?
#
loop_
_entity_poly.entity_id
_entity_poly.type
_entity_poly.pdbx_seq_one_letter_code
_entity_poly.pdbx_strand_id
1 'polypeptide(L)'
;MKIDELSNGILSKDSKTDHFETRRSDNQELTFIQAEGIFEKSQIRMDDELKRSMGIINDEGDFTNLGLLISDQNCYSITAAFIQGGSSLICKFREEFTGSILKQCYALYDYVDQFNRTRSEIEGLYRHDFRDYPLEAIREALMNAVVHRDYAFNGSTLIKIFEDRIEFLTFGGLPIGLTSSDLKFGISVPRNLRLLDVFRRLNLADSVGIGFKKIERCYQGERIQPSVDVTENVFMLTLPNLNFDREHPQIHSESYVRETEDLSEIERSIAEFIGSKYEVSRKELETSFGLSQSRAVRTLNGLIDKGLIHSRGNGKNTVYVSKSKKW
;
A
#
# COMPACT_ATOMS: atom_id res chain seq x y z
N MET A 1 52.82 19.90 11.87
CA MET A 1 53.41 18.89 12.77
C MET A 1 52.56 18.87 14.04
N LYS A 2 51.64 17.94 14.31
CA LYS A 2 51.22 16.66 13.74
C LYS A 2 49.67 16.64 13.71
N ILE A 3 49.08 16.18 12.62
CA ILE A 3 47.68 15.75 12.53
C ILE A 3 47.77 14.38 11.84
N ASP A 4 47.91 13.29 12.61
CA ASP A 4 48.07 11.93 12.06
C ASP A 4 47.68 10.84 13.09
N GLU A 5 46.64 11.06 13.91
CA GLU A 5 46.14 10.03 14.84
C GLU A 5 44.61 9.88 14.91
N LEU A 6 43.86 10.42 13.94
CA LEU A 6 42.47 9.98 13.71
C LEU A 6 42.42 8.96 12.58
N SER A 7 43.03 7.83 12.93
CA SER A 7 43.10 6.58 12.21
C SER A 7 41.73 5.92 12.05
N ASN A 8 41.50 5.41 10.84
CA ASN A 8 40.96 4.07 10.61
C ASN A 8 39.55 3.75 11.13
N GLY A 9 38.53 4.40 10.56
CA GLY A 9 37.14 3.92 10.62
C GLY A 9 36.41 3.86 9.28
N ILE A 10 37.10 4.16 8.16
CA ILE A 10 36.53 4.16 6.82
C ILE A 10 37.14 2.97 6.08
N LEU A 11 36.29 1.99 5.74
CA LEU A 11 36.53 0.76 4.96
C LEU A 11 36.61 -0.55 5.78
N SER A 12 35.43 -1.08 6.13
CA SER A 12 35.09 -2.47 5.81
C SER A 12 33.72 -2.51 5.13
N LYS A 13 33.73 -2.36 3.80
CA LYS A 13 32.60 -2.75 2.95
C LYS A 13 32.57 -4.28 2.88
N ASP A 14 32.07 -4.92 3.92
CA ASP A 14 31.51 -6.25 3.80
C ASP A 14 30.04 -6.11 3.42
N SER A 15 29.74 -6.39 2.15
CA SER A 15 28.41 -6.31 1.55
C SER A 15 27.51 -7.47 2.00
N LYS A 16 27.28 -7.61 3.30
CA LYS A 16 26.04 -8.21 3.80
C LYS A 16 25.07 -7.05 3.96
N THR A 17 24.01 -7.05 3.17
CA THR A 17 22.92 -6.07 3.24
C THR A 17 22.45 -5.98 4.69
N ASP A 18 22.73 -4.86 5.35
CA ASP A 18 22.50 -4.67 6.79
C ASP A 18 21.02 -4.38 7.08
N HIS A 19 20.20 -5.42 6.97
CA HIS A 19 18.76 -5.37 7.20
C HIS A 19 18.47 -5.21 8.70
N PHE A 20 17.57 -4.27 9.04
CA PHE A 20 17.16 -3.98 10.41
C PHE A 20 16.87 -5.25 11.21
N GLU A 21 16.05 -6.16 10.66
CA GLU A 21 15.59 -7.38 11.34
C GLU A 21 16.70 -8.38 11.70
N THR A 22 17.86 -8.29 11.05
CA THR A 22 18.98 -9.22 11.26
C THR A 22 19.96 -8.75 12.32
N ARG A 23 19.91 -7.46 12.69
CA ARG A 23 20.76 -6.89 13.73
C ARG A 23 20.37 -7.45 15.10
N ARG A 24 21.34 -7.50 16.00
CA ARG A 24 21.10 -7.80 17.41
C ARG A 24 20.17 -6.75 18.02
N SER A 25 19.18 -7.18 18.79
CA SER A 25 18.31 -6.28 19.54
C SER A 25 19.06 -5.67 20.72
N ASP A 26 18.85 -4.39 21.00
CA ASP A 26 19.38 -3.75 22.20
C ASP A 26 18.74 -4.32 23.46
N ASN A 27 17.45 -4.68 23.38
CA ASN A 27 16.74 -5.37 24.44
C ASN A 27 16.87 -6.90 24.28
N GLN A 28 17.49 -7.55 25.26
CA GLN A 28 17.63 -9.01 25.32
C GLN A 28 16.67 -9.68 26.31
N GLU A 29 15.91 -8.89 27.08
CA GLU A 29 14.87 -9.38 28.00
C GLU A 29 13.54 -9.45 27.25
N LEU A 30 13.51 -10.27 26.18
CA LEU A 30 12.33 -10.44 25.34
C LEU A 30 11.46 -11.61 25.79
N THR A 31 10.15 -11.36 25.85
CA THR A 31 9.13 -12.39 26.06
C THR A 31 8.28 -12.55 24.80
N PHE A 32 7.71 -13.74 24.61
CA PHE A 32 6.99 -14.08 23.38
C PHE A 32 5.57 -14.59 23.66
N ILE A 33 4.94 -14.21 24.77
CA ILE A 33 3.67 -14.78 25.24
C ILE A 33 2.57 -14.59 24.17
N GLN A 34 2.47 -13.38 23.61
CA GLN A 34 1.48 -13.08 22.56
C GLN A 34 1.76 -13.85 21.26
N ALA A 35 3.03 -13.98 20.87
CA ALA A 35 3.42 -14.71 19.67
C ALA A 35 3.19 -16.23 19.86
N GLU A 36 3.64 -16.79 20.98
CA GLU A 36 3.49 -18.21 21.33
C GLU A 36 2.01 -18.63 21.27
N GLY A 37 1.08 -17.82 21.79
CA GLY A 37 -0.34 -18.10 21.67
C GLY A 37 -0.89 -18.09 20.23
N ILE A 38 -0.32 -17.32 19.32
CA ILE A 38 -0.69 -17.30 17.89
C ILE A 38 -0.11 -18.52 17.16
N PHE A 39 1.14 -18.87 17.46
CA PHE A 39 1.81 -20.06 16.94
C PHE A 39 1.08 -21.33 17.40
N GLU A 40 0.67 -21.41 18.66
CA GLU A 40 -0.08 -22.53 19.22
C GLU A 40 -1.44 -22.71 18.53
N LYS A 41 -2.17 -21.62 18.27
CA LYS A 41 -3.42 -21.67 17.47
C LYS A 41 -3.19 -22.22 16.05
N SER A 42 -2.00 -22.03 15.52
CA SER A 42 -1.57 -22.57 14.22
C SER A 42 -0.96 -23.97 14.33
N GLN A 43 -1.01 -24.59 15.51
CA GLN A 43 -0.42 -25.90 15.82
C GLN A 43 1.09 -25.97 15.63
N ILE A 44 1.79 -24.84 15.81
CA ILE A 44 3.24 -24.73 15.71
C ILE A 44 3.81 -24.43 17.09
N ARG A 45 4.78 -25.24 17.55
CA ARG A 45 5.50 -24.97 18.79
C ARG A 45 6.67 -24.02 18.53
N MET A 46 6.73 -22.91 19.25
CA MET A 46 7.77 -21.88 19.11
C MET A 46 8.95 -22.14 20.07
N ASP A 47 9.66 -23.25 19.89
CA ASP A 47 10.88 -23.55 20.65
C ASP A 47 12.11 -22.79 20.12
N ASP A 48 13.24 -22.93 20.81
CA ASP A 48 14.48 -22.22 20.45
C ASP A 48 15.05 -22.66 19.11
N GLU A 49 14.79 -23.89 18.67
CA GLU A 49 15.19 -24.38 17.35
C GLU A 49 14.41 -23.63 16.26
N LEU A 50 13.09 -23.51 16.40
CA LEU A 50 12.27 -22.74 15.48
C LEU A 50 12.65 -21.25 15.53
N LYS A 51 12.86 -20.67 16.72
CA LYS A 51 13.30 -19.27 16.88
C LYS A 51 14.63 -19.01 16.16
N ARG A 52 15.61 -19.92 16.26
CA ARG A 52 16.85 -19.85 15.48
C ARG A 52 16.61 -19.98 13.98
N SER A 53 15.78 -20.94 13.57
CA SER A 53 15.47 -21.16 12.14
C SER A 53 14.79 -19.95 11.47
N MET A 54 13.98 -19.19 12.21
CA MET A 54 13.33 -17.96 11.75
C MET A 54 14.26 -16.74 11.87
N GLY A 55 15.39 -16.86 12.57
CA GLY A 55 16.32 -15.76 12.83
C GLY A 55 15.85 -14.78 13.90
N ILE A 56 14.94 -15.21 14.79
CA ILE A 56 14.56 -14.50 16.03
C ILE A 56 15.73 -14.52 17.02
N ILE A 57 16.44 -15.66 17.06
CA ILE A 57 17.70 -15.83 17.78
C ILE A 57 18.80 -15.97 16.72
N ASN A 58 19.91 -15.26 16.88
CA ASN A 58 21.07 -15.38 16.00
C ASN A 58 21.97 -16.58 16.36
N ASP A 59 23.04 -16.79 15.60
CA ASP A 59 23.97 -17.91 15.83
C ASP A 59 24.74 -17.79 17.16
N GLU A 60 24.83 -16.59 17.73
CA GLU A 60 25.48 -16.29 19.00
C GLU A 60 24.55 -16.52 20.21
N GLY A 61 23.26 -16.78 19.97
CA GLY A 61 22.25 -16.98 21.01
C GLY A 61 21.54 -15.70 21.48
N ASP A 62 21.87 -14.55 20.91
CA ASP A 62 21.20 -13.28 21.19
C ASP A 62 19.92 -13.13 20.36
N PHE A 63 18.93 -12.41 20.91
CA PHE A 63 17.76 -11.99 20.16
C PHE A 63 18.10 -10.91 19.13
N THR A 64 17.51 -11.04 17.95
CA THR A 64 17.59 -10.05 16.87
C THR A 64 16.47 -9.02 16.98
N ASN A 65 16.53 -7.98 16.16
CA ASN A 65 15.43 -7.05 15.97
C ASN A 65 14.17 -7.72 15.40
N LEU A 66 14.28 -8.81 14.64
CA LEU A 66 13.11 -9.64 14.33
C LEU A 66 12.48 -10.16 15.62
N GLY A 67 13.31 -10.65 16.55
CA GLY A 67 12.85 -11.03 17.88
C GLY A 67 12.15 -9.89 18.61
N LEU A 68 12.67 -8.66 18.54
CA LEU A 68 12.01 -7.47 19.09
C LEU A 68 10.64 -7.23 18.46
N LEU A 69 10.47 -7.37 17.14
CA LEU A 69 9.18 -7.18 16.48
C LEU A 69 8.14 -8.24 16.87
N ILE A 70 8.59 -9.49 17.09
CA ILE A 70 7.74 -10.62 17.46
C ILE A 70 7.47 -10.68 18.97
N SER A 71 8.26 -9.99 19.80
CA SER A 71 8.12 -10.02 21.26
C SER A 71 7.00 -9.15 21.80
N ASP A 72 6.64 -9.35 23.06
CA ASP A 72 5.70 -8.49 23.79
C ASP A 72 6.25 -7.06 23.98
N GLN A 73 7.57 -6.87 23.87
CA GLN A 73 8.30 -5.61 24.04
C GLN A 73 8.47 -4.81 22.74
N ASN A 74 7.85 -5.25 21.64
CA ASN A 74 7.86 -4.50 20.38
C ASN A 74 7.41 -3.04 20.60
N CYS A 75 8.31 -2.11 20.32
CA CYS A 75 8.11 -0.67 20.52
C CYS A 75 7.48 0.04 19.31
N TYR A 76 7.30 -0.66 18.18
CA TYR A 76 6.64 -0.11 17.00
C TYR A 76 5.15 -0.39 17.06
N SER A 77 4.33 0.63 16.82
CA SER A 77 2.87 0.52 16.79
C SER A 77 2.30 0.65 15.38
N ILE A 78 1.05 0.22 15.24
CA ILE A 78 0.18 0.54 14.11
C ILE A 78 -0.97 1.38 14.64
N THR A 79 -1.33 2.46 13.96
CA THR A 79 -2.43 3.34 14.34
C THR A 79 -3.45 3.35 13.23
N ALA A 80 -4.68 2.99 13.56
CA ALA A 80 -5.82 3.14 12.66
C ALA A 80 -6.68 4.33 13.08
N ALA A 81 -7.16 5.10 12.11
CA ALA A 81 -8.07 6.20 12.36
C ALA A 81 -9.21 6.21 11.34
N PHE A 82 -10.44 6.33 11.84
CA PHE A 82 -11.59 6.62 11.00
C PHE A 82 -11.69 8.13 10.78
N ILE A 83 -11.56 8.53 9.52
CA ILE A 83 -11.57 9.93 9.10
C ILE A 83 -12.85 10.18 8.32
N GLN A 84 -13.68 11.08 8.83
CA GLN A 84 -14.79 11.63 8.05
C GLN A 84 -14.31 12.93 7.39
N GLY A 85 -14.52 13.06 6.08
CA GLY A 85 -14.03 14.20 5.33
C GLY A 85 -15.00 14.68 4.25
N GLY A 86 -15.46 15.92 4.41
CA GLY A 86 -16.00 16.77 3.35
C GLY A 86 -15.03 17.90 3.06
N SER A 87 -15.35 19.13 3.46
CA SER A 87 -14.46 20.30 3.36
C SER A 87 -13.35 20.37 4.43
N SER A 88 -13.41 19.56 5.49
CA SER A 88 -12.35 19.40 6.49
C SER A 88 -12.23 17.94 6.94
N LEU A 89 -11.01 17.51 7.31
CA LEU A 89 -10.74 16.16 7.77
C LEU A 89 -10.93 16.07 9.28
N ILE A 90 -11.90 15.27 9.73
CA ILE A 90 -12.21 15.05 11.14
C ILE A 90 -11.91 13.59 11.50
N CYS A 91 -10.98 13.39 12.44
CA CYS A 91 -10.71 12.08 13.02
C CYS A 91 -11.81 11.74 14.05
N LYS A 92 -12.69 10.79 13.73
CA LYS A 92 -13.76 10.36 14.65
C LYS A 92 -13.27 9.38 15.69
N PHE A 93 -12.54 8.38 15.24
CA PHE A 93 -12.03 7.29 16.06
C PHE A 93 -10.56 7.09 15.74
N ARG A 94 -9.78 6.81 16.77
CA ARG A 94 -8.37 6.46 16.65
C ARG A 94 -8.09 5.32 17.59
N GLU A 95 -7.45 4.29 17.07
CA GLU A 95 -6.98 3.14 17.83
C GLU A 95 -5.50 2.92 17.55
N GLU A 96 -4.74 2.61 18.60
CA GLU A 96 -3.33 2.30 18.51
C GLU A 96 -3.07 0.88 18.99
N PHE A 97 -2.49 0.06 18.11
CA PHE A 97 -2.18 -1.33 18.35
C PHE A 97 -0.72 -1.46 18.79
N THR A 98 -0.50 -2.13 19.91
CA THR A 98 0.82 -2.33 20.54
C THR A 98 1.02 -3.78 21.00
N GLY A 99 2.26 -4.13 21.34
CA GLY A 99 2.69 -5.51 21.63
C GLY A 99 3.26 -6.19 20.38
N SER A 100 3.30 -7.52 20.35
CA SER A 100 3.90 -8.24 19.21
C SER A 100 3.27 -7.84 17.89
N ILE A 101 4.08 -7.72 16.84
CA ILE A 101 3.58 -7.33 15.52
C ILE A 101 2.50 -8.30 15.01
N LEU A 102 2.57 -9.57 15.42
CA LEU A 102 1.54 -10.57 15.13
C LEU A 102 0.19 -10.18 15.76
N LYS A 103 0.18 -9.87 17.06
CA LYS A 103 -1.03 -9.42 17.77
C LYS A 103 -1.58 -8.15 17.12
N GLN A 104 -0.72 -7.19 16.79
CA GLN A 104 -1.13 -5.96 16.14
C GLN A 104 -1.81 -6.22 14.79
N CYS A 105 -1.27 -7.15 13.98
CA CYS A 105 -1.87 -7.51 12.69
C CYS A 105 -3.28 -8.11 12.82
N TYR A 106 -3.49 -9.04 13.77
CA TYR A 106 -4.82 -9.61 14.01
C TYR A 106 -5.81 -8.56 14.50
N ALA A 107 -5.41 -7.77 15.51
CA ALA A 107 -6.28 -6.73 16.07
C ALA A 107 -6.65 -5.67 15.03
N LEU A 108 -5.69 -5.27 14.18
CA LEU A 108 -5.92 -4.33 13.09
C LEU A 108 -6.83 -4.92 12.01
N TYR A 109 -6.67 -6.19 11.64
CA TYR A 109 -7.57 -6.86 10.70
C TYR A 109 -9.01 -6.84 11.22
N ASP A 110 -9.21 -7.26 12.47
CA ASP A 110 -10.53 -7.27 13.10
C ASP A 110 -11.12 -5.85 13.22
N TYR A 111 -10.28 -4.85 13.47
CA TYR A 111 -10.70 -3.44 13.48
C TYR A 111 -11.15 -2.96 12.11
N VAL A 112 -10.34 -3.18 11.06
CA VAL A 112 -10.67 -2.77 9.69
C VAL A 112 -11.92 -3.50 9.19
N ASP A 113 -12.08 -4.78 9.51
CA ASP A 113 -13.22 -5.58 9.06
C ASP A 113 -14.56 -5.11 9.67
N GLN A 114 -14.54 -4.48 10.85
CA GLN A 114 -15.72 -3.82 11.44
C GLN A 114 -16.23 -2.64 10.59
N PHE A 115 -15.35 -1.99 9.81
CA PHE A 115 -15.71 -0.92 8.88
C PHE A 115 -15.95 -1.43 7.45
N ASN A 116 -15.62 -2.68 7.16
CA ASN A 116 -15.90 -3.31 5.88
C ASN A 116 -17.37 -3.75 5.86
N ARG A 117 -18.29 -2.88 5.43
CA ARG A 117 -19.72 -3.17 5.48
C ARG A 117 -20.12 -4.16 4.39
N THR A 118 -21.26 -4.83 4.61
CA THR A 118 -21.89 -5.69 3.59
C THR A 118 -23.15 -5.02 3.10
N ARG A 119 -23.18 -4.69 1.81
CA ARG A 119 -24.36 -4.23 1.09
C ARG A 119 -25.09 -5.42 0.49
N SER A 120 -26.37 -5.58 0.80
CA SER A 120 -27.19 -6.68 0.30
C SER A 120 -28.22 -6.19 -0.69
N GLU A 121 -28.27 -6.83 -1.86
CA GLU A 121 -29.27 -6.58 -2.89
C GLU A 121 -30.12 -7.84 -3.09
N ILE A 122 -31.42 -7.68 -3.34
CA ILE A 122 -32.33 -8.80 -3.63
C ILE A 122 -32.78 -8.67 -5.07
N GLU A 123 -32.47 -9.68 -5.89
CA GLU A 123 -32.91 -9.78 -7.28
C GLU A 123 -33.80 -11.02 -7.43
N GLY A 124 -35.10 -10.79 -7.55
CA GLY A 124 -36.10 -11.86 -7.57
C GLY A 124 -36.11 -12.65 -6.25
N LEU A 125 -35.71 -13.93 -6.32
CA LEU A 125 -35.60 -14.82 -5.15
C LEU A 125 -34.19 -14.89 -4.57
N TYR A 126 -33.20 -14.26 -5.20
CA TYR A 126 -31.80 -14.39 -4.83
C TYR A 126 -31.31 -13.15 -4.08
N ARG A 127 -30.58 -13.36 -2.99
CA ARG A 127 -29.85 -12.32 -2.26
C ARG A 127 -28.39 -12.33 -2.68
N HIS A 128 -27.88 -11.16 -3.02
CA HIS A 128 -26.47 -10.93 -3.38
C HIS A 128 -25.85 -9.98 -2.37
N ASP A 129 -24.77 -10.42 -1.73
CA ASP A 129 -24.03 -9.67 -0.72
C ASP A 129 -22.70 -9.17 -1.28
N PHE A 130 -22.43 -7.87 -1.12
CA PHE A 130 -21.26 -7.17 -1.63
C PHE A 130 -20.53 -6.48 -0.48
N ARG A 131 -19.28 -6.88 -0.21
CA ARG A 131 -18.43 -6.20 0.77
C ARG A 131 -17.88 -4.90 0.19
N ASP A 132 -17.71 -3.88 1.04
CA ASP A 132 -17.09 -2.61 0.67
C ASP A 132 -15.67 -2.84 0.10
N TYR A 133 -14.93 -3.79 0.68
CA TYR A 133 -13.59 -4.19 0.25
C TYR A 133 -13.44 -5.71 0.18
N PRO A 134 -12.78 -6.26 -0.85
CA PRO A 134 -12.40 -7.66 -0.88
C PRO A 134 -11.49 -8.02 0.31
N LEU A 135 -11.82 -9.07 1.06
CA LEU A 135 -11.06 -9.49 2.25
C LEU A 135 -9.61 -9.84 1.92
N GLU A 136 -9.37 -10.46 0.77
CA GLU A 136 -8.01 -10.78 0.31
C GLU A 136 -7.18 -9.52 0.07
N ALA A 137 -7.78 -8.45 -0.46
CA ALA A 137 -7.08 -7.18 -0.67
C ALA A 137 -6.73 -6.49 0.65
N ILE A 138 -7.64 -6.50 1.64
CA ILE A 138 -7.34 -6.00 3.00
C ILE A 138 -6.18 -6.78 3.62
N ARG A 139 -6.25 -8.12 3.61
CA ARG A 139 -5.22 -8.99 4.19
C ARG A 139 -3.86 -8.69 3.56
N GLU A 140 -3.80 -8.62 2.24
CA GLU A 140 -2.58 -8.37 1.49
C GLU A 140 -2.03 -6.95 1.75
N ALA A 141 -2.90 -5.93 1.80
CA ALA A 141 -2.50 -4.56 2.12
C ALA A 141 -1.91 -4.45 3.54
N LEU A 142 -2.52 -5.12 4.52
CA LEU A 142 -2.04 -5.19 5.90
C LEU A 142 -0.66 -5.85 6.00
N MET A 143 -0.49 -7.02 5.37
CA MET A 143 0.80 -7.72 5.41
C MET A 143 1.90 -6.90 4.70
N ASN A 144 1.57 -6.29 3.56
CA ASN A 144 2.50 -5.42 2.86
C ASN A 144 2.88 -4.20 3.71
N ALA A 145 1.92 -3.65 4.46
CA ALA A 145 2.17 -2.49 5.31
C ALA A 145 3.18 -2.76 6.44
N VAL A 146 3.33 -4.02 6.83
CA VAL A 146 4.21 -4.46 7.91
C VAL A 146 5.54 -4.97 7.35
N VAL A 147 5.51 -5.84 6.35
CA VAL A 147 6.72 -6.47 5.75
C VAL A 147 7.59 -5.46 5.00
N HIS A 148 7.01 -4.45 4.36
CA HIS A 148 7.77 -3.46 3.60
C HIS A 148 8.19 -2.24 4.42
N ARG A 149 7.72 -2.12 5.67
CA ARG A 149 8.01 -0.99 6.55
C ARG A 149 9.50 -0.85 6.83
N ASP A 150 9.99 0.38 6.78
CA ASP A 150 11.32 0.73 7.28
C ASP A 150 11.31 0.92 8.80
N TYR A 151 11.80 -0.10 9.51
CA TYR A 151 11.90 -0.11 10.96
C TYR A 151 13.05 0.72 11.54
N ALA A 152 13.93 1.28 10.70
CA ALA A 152 14.89 2.27 11.18
C ALA A 152 14.21 3.58 11.62
N PHE A 153 12.98 3.85 11.16
CA PHE A 153 12.22 5.03 11.53
C PHE A 153 11.28 4.78 12.72
N ASN A 154 11.36 5.69 13.70
CA ASN A 154 10.45 5.75 14.83
C ASN A 154 9.16 6.45 14.41
N GLY A 155 8.05 5.73 14.45
CA GLY A 155 6.73 6.25 14.09
C GLY A 155 5.74 5.12 13.86
N SER A 156 4.46 5.37 14.04
CA SER A 156 3.43 4.35 13.82
C SER A 156 3.17 4.17 12.32
N THR A 157 2.92 2.93 11.88
CA THR A 157 2.27 2.71 10.57
C THR A 157 0.86 3.28 10.64
N LEU A 158 0.44 4.07 9.65
CA LEU A 158 -0.83 4.78 9.71
C LEU A 158 -1.84 4.15 8.75
N ILE A 159 -2.95 3.68 9.28
CA ILE A 159 -4.10 3.20 8.51
C ILE A 159 -5.22 4.22 8.63
N LYS A 160 -5.65 4.79 7.52
CA LYS A 160 -6.75 5.77 7.50
C LYS A 160 -7.94 5.17 6.80
N ILE A 161 -9.06 5.11 7.50
CA ILE A 161 -10.32 4.57 6.98
C ILE A 161 -11.23 5.76 6.70
N PHE A 162 -11.60 5.94 5.44
CA PHE A 162 -12.57 6.92 4.98
C PHE A 162 -13.86 6.20 4.57
N GLU A 163 -14.91 6.96 4.27
CA GLU A 163 -16.17 6.41 3.75
C GLU A 163 -15.97 5.78 2.35
N ASP A 164 -15.08 6.35 1.54
CA ASP A 164 -14.84 5.99 0.14
C ASP A 164 -13.57 5.13 -0.10
N ARG A 165 -12.66 5.02 0.88
CA ARG A 165 -11.39 4.30 0.73
C ARG A 165 -10.70 3.97 2.05
N ILE A 166 -9.71 3.08 2.01
CA ILE A 166 -8.73 2.85 3.07
C ILE A 166 -7.33 3.18 2.53
N GLU A 167 -6.55 3.95 3.28
CA GLU A 167 -5.15 4.26 2.98
C GLU A 167 -4.22 3.57 3.98
N PHE A 168 -3.27 2.80 3.46
CA PHE A 168 -2.21 2.13 4.20
C PHE A 168 -0.90 2.90 3.98
N LEU A 169 -0.52 3.72 4.96
CA LEU A 169 0.67 4.57 4.89
C LEU A 169 1.80 3.98 5.73
N THR A 170 2.92 3.72 5.07
CA THR A 170 4.10 3.11 5.67
C THR A 170 5.35 3.94 5.47
N PHE A 171 6.26 3.84 6.44
CA PHE A 171 7.60 4.41 6.31
C PHE A 171 8.45 3.55 5.38
N GLY A 172 9.24 4.22 4.53
CA GLY A 172 10.08 3.64 3.52
C GLY A 172 9.49 3.78 2.12
N GLY A 173 10.26 4.34 1.20
CA GLY A 173 9.96 4.27 -0.23
C GLY A 173 10.31 2.92 -0.84
N LEU A 174 10.29 2.86 -2.17
CA LEU A 174 10.72 1.68 -2.91
C LEU A 174 12.20 1.36 -2.63
N PRO A 175 12.59 0.07 -2.63
CA PRO A 175 13.99 -0.32 -2.62
C PRO A 175 14.81 0.38 -3.70
N ILE A 176 16.07 0.69 -3.40
CA ILE A 176 16.97 1.39 -4.33
C ILE A 176 17.04 0.61 -5.65
N GLY A 177 16.82 1.33 -6.76
CA GLY A 177 16.81 0.76 -8.10
C GLY A 177 15.44 0.31 -8.59
N LEU A 178 14.40 0.36 -7.74
CA LEU A 178 13.02 0.14 -8.15
C LEU A 178 12.24 1.45 -8.30
N THR A 179 11.30 1.44 -9.23
CA THR A 179 10.42 2.53 -9.60
C THR A 179 8.95 2.11 -9.46
N SER A 180 8.03 3.07 -9.40
CA SER A 180 6.60 2.74 -9.34
C SER A 180 6.10 1.99 -10.58
N SER A 181 6.80 2.09 -11.71
CA SER A 181 6.54 1.26 -12.90
C SER A 181 6.85 -0.22 -12.68
N ASP A 182 7.84 -0.55 -11.85
CA ASP A 182 8.25 -1.94 -11.62
C ASP A 182 7.20 -2.75 -10.86
N LEU A 183 6.40 -2.07 -10.02
CA LEU A 183 5.26 -2.67 -9.34
C LEU A 183 4.26 -3.28 -10.32
N LYS A 184 4.07 -2.66 -11.51
CA LYS A 184 3.16 -3.17 -12.55
C LYS A 184 3.60 -4.51 -13.13
N PHE A 185 4.91 -4.77 -13.13
CA PHE A 185 5.45 -6.05 -13.56
C PHE A 185 5.36 -7.12 -12.46
N GLY A 186 4.88 -6.76 -11.26
CA GLY A 186 4.85 -7.60 -10.07
C GLY A 186 6.19 -7.70 -9.38
N ILE A 187 7.10 -6.74 -9.62
CA ILE A 187 8.36 -6.71 -8.89
C ILE A 187 8.07 -6.11 -7.52
N SER A 188 8.12 -6.95 -6.50
CA SER A 188 8.03 -6.53 -5.10
C SER A 188 9.13 -7.21 -4.29
N VAL A 189 10.01 -6.40 -3.72
CA VAL A 189 11.12 -6.87 -2.88
C VAL A 189 10.84 -6.44 -1.44
N PRO A 190 10.57 -7.39 -0.52
CA PRO A 190 10.32 -7.08 0.88
C PRO A 190 11.57 -6.56 1.56
N ARG A 191 11.37 -5.59 2.45
CA ARG A 191 12.45 -5.01 3.26
C ARG A 191 12.83 -5.91 4.44
N ASN A 192 11.83 -6.61 4.99
CA ASN A 192 11.94 -7.53 6.12
C ASN A 192 11.58 -8.94 5.66
N LEU A 193 12.56 -9.65 5.11
CA LEU A 193 12.42 -10.99 4.52
C LEU A 193 12.16 -12.06 5.58
N ARG A 194 12.82 -11.99 6.74
CA ARG A 194 12.62 -12.94 7.83
C ARG A 194 11.26 -12.73 8.49
N LEU A 195 10.80 -11.49 8.62
CA LEU A 195 9.43 -11.21 9.07
C LEU A 195 8.39 -11.78 8.11
N LEU A 196 8.62 -11.67 6.79
CA LEU A 196 7.77 -12.33 5.80
C LEU A 196 7.79 -13.86 5.97
N ASP A 197 8.94 -14.48 6.25
CA ASP A 197 9.02 -15.93 6.50
C ASP A 197 8.19 -16.35 7.73
N VAL A 198 8.22 -15.57 8.81
CA VAL A 198 7.35 -15.78 9.98
C VAL A 198 5.88 -15.78 9.58
N PHE A 199 5.43 -14.76 8.83
CA PHE A 199 4.05 -14.70 8.36
C PHE A 199 3.67 -15.85 7.42
N ARG A 200 4.59 -16.30 6.57
CA ARG A 200 4.36 -17.45 5.68
C ARG A 200 4.17 -18.75 6.46
N ARG A 201 4.97 -18.98 7.50
CA ARG A 201 4.83 -20.16 8.37
C ARG A 201 3.48 -20.20 9.08
N LEU A 202 2.93 -19.02 9.38
CA LEU A 202 1.59 -18.85 9.97
C LEU A 202 0.46 -18.78 8.92
N ASN A 203 0.76 -18.98 7.63
CA ASN A 203 -0.18 -18.84 6.51
C ASN A 203 -0.86 -17.44 6.43
N LEU A 204 -0.21 -16.41 6.98
CA LEU A 204 -0.70 -15.04 6.97
C LEU A 204 -0.33 -14.27 5.71
N ALA A 205 0.80 -14.65 5.09
CA ALA A 205 1.29 -14.03 3.85
C ALA A 205 1.65 -15.09 2.79
N ASP A 206 1.56 -14.68 1.53
CA ASP A 206 1.89 -15.50 0.37
C ASP A 206 3.35 -15.34 -0.07
N SER A 207 3.73 -15.99 -1.18
CA SER A 207 5.08 -15.92 -1.74
C SER A 207 5.45 -14.51 -2.24
N VAL A 208 6.74 -14.19 -2.16
CA VAL A 208 7.34 -12.91 -2.58
C VAL A 208 6.92 -12.53 -4.01
N GLY A 209 6.57 -11.26 -4.25
CA GLY A 209 6.36 -10.72 -5.60
C GLY A 209 4.95 -10.86 -6.18
N ILE A 210 3.98 -11.41 -5.43
CA ILE A 210 2.61 -11.63 -5.94
C ILE A 210 1.60 -10.69 -5.29
N GLY A 211 1.95 -10.08 -4.15
CA GLY A 211 1.03 -9.34 -3.29
C GLY A 211 0.22 -8.25 -3.99
N PHE A 212 0.90 -7.29 -4.64
CA PHE A 212 0.19 -6.22 -5.34
C PHE A 212 -0.71 -6.73 -6.48
N LYS A 213 -0.27 -7.77 -7.22
CA LYS A 213 -1.09 -8.40 -8.27
C LYS A 213 -2.35 -9.08 -7.72
N LYS A 214 -2.31 -9.60 -6.49
CA LYS A 214 -3.52 -10.14 -5.83
C LYS A 214 -4.53 -9.04 -5.58
N ILE A 215 -4.07 -7.91 -5.05
CA ILE A 215 -4.90 -6.72 -4.85
C ILE A 215 -5.49 -6.28 -6.19
N GLU A 216 -4.69 -6.14 -7.25
CA GLU A 216 -5.20 -5.79 -8.58
C GLU A 216 -6.25 -6.79 -9.10
N ARG A 217 -6.04 -8.09 -8.86
CA ARG A 217 -6.98 -9.15 -9.25
C ARG A 217 -8.30 -9.05 -8.49
N CYS A 218 -8.29 -8.71 -7.20
CA CYS A 218 -9.50 -8.52 -6.41
C CYS A 218 -10.38 -7.38 -6.94
N TYR A 219 -9.78 -6.40 -7.63
CA TYR A 219 -10.47 -5.25 -8.23
C TYR A 219 -10.67 -5.42 -9.74
N GLN A 220 -10.36 -6.59 -10.33
CA GLN A 220 -10.45 -6.79 -11.76
C GLN A 220 -11.91 -6.64 -12.25
N GLY A 221 -12.14 -5.71 -13.17
CA GLY A 221 -13.47 -5.41 -13.71
C GLY A 221 -14.24 -4.32 -12.96
N GLU A 222 -13.74 -3.87 -11.81
CA GLU A 222 -14.33 -2.78 -11.05
C GLU A 222 -13.98 -1.40 -11.66
N ARG A 223 -14.88 -0.43 -11.50
CA ARG A 223 -14.70 0.93 -12.08
C ARG A 223 -13.55 1.69 -11.43
N ILE A 224 -13.42 1.52 -10.12
CA ILE A 224 -12.41 2.12 -9.26
C ILE A 224 -11.33 1.07 -9.00
N GLN A 225 -10.07 1.51 -8.95
CA GLN A 225 -8.91 0.64 -8.85
C GLN A 225 -8.01 1.08 -7.70
N PRO A 226 -7.29 0.15 -7.07
CA PRO A 226 -6.30 0.48 -6.05
C PRO A 226 -5.18 1.34 -6.65
N SER A 227 -4.68 2.30 -5.88
CA SER A 227 -3.60 3.19 -6.29
C SER A 227 -2.43 3.13 -5.31
N VAL A 228 -1.24 3.45 -5.82
CA VAL A 228 -0.02 3.50 -5.03
C VAL A 228 0.66 4.83 -5.28
N ASP A 229 0.89 5.57 -4.21
CA ASP A 229 1.67 6.80 -4.19
C ASP A 229 2.95 6.57 -3.39
N VAL A 230 4.09 6.84 -4.03
CA VAL A 230 5.40 6.59 -3.41
C VAL A 230 6.26 7.84 -3.49
N THR A 231 6.86 8.17 -2.37
CA THR A 231 7.97 9.11 -2.26
C THR A 231 9.23 8.36 -1.83
N GLU A 232 10.32 9.07 -1.62
CA GLU A 232 11.56 8.46 -1.10
C GLU A 232 11.38 7.81 0.28
N ASN A 233 10.51 8.39 1.12
CA ASN A 233 10.40 8.01 2.53
C ASN A 233 9.05 7.42 2.92
N VAL A 234 8.07 7.43 2.02
CA VAL A 234 6.70 7.02 2.30
C VAL A 234 6.15 6.21 1.14
N PHE A 235 5.53 5.07 1.46
CA PHE A 235 4.74 4.27 0.55
C PHE A 235 3.29 4.27 1.03
N MET A 236 2.36 4.67 0.17
CA MET A 236 0.93 4.71 0.44
C MET A 236 0.19 3.83 -0.58
N LEU A 237 -0.53 2.83 -0.06
CA LEU A 237 -1.48 2.03 -0.84
C LEU A 237 -2.91 2.46 -0.49
N THR A 238 -3.70 2.73 -1.51
CA THR A 238 -5.10 3.11 -1.35
C THR A 238 -5.99 2.02 -1.93
N LEU A 239 -6.89 1.49 -1.10
CA LEU A 239 -7.96 0.58 -1.52
C LEU A 239 -9.26 1.39 -1.61
N PRO A 240 -9.92 1.49 -2.76
CA PRO A 240 -11.20 2.19 -2.86
C PRO A 240 -12.37 1.28 -2.44
N ASN A 241 -13.44 1.88 -1.91
CA ASN A 241 -14.67 1.21 -1.49
C ASN A 241 -15.56 0.92 -2.69
N LEU A 242 -15.76 -0.35 -3.02
CA LEU A 242 -16.54 -0.80 -4.18
C LEU A 242 -18.03 -0.43 -4.14
N ASN A 243 -18.56 -0.20 -2.94
CA ASN A 243 -19.96 0.14 -2.74
C ASN A 243 -20.23 1.65 -2.70
N PHE A 244 -19.21 2.49 -2.48
CA PHE A 244 -19.39 3.93 -2.21
C PHE A 244 -20.15 4.66 -3.33
N ASP A 245 -19.71 4.54 -4.59
CA ASP A 245 -20.37 5.19 -5.72
C ASP A 245 -21.81 4.71 -5.91
N ARG A 246 -22.09 3.45 -5.57
CA ARG A 246 -23.42 2.84 -5.73
C ARG A 246 -24.38 3.29 -4.62
N GLU A 247 -23.86 3.54 -3.42
CA GLU A 247 -24.61 4.11 -2.29
C GLU A 247 -24.82 5.62 -2.43
N HIS A 248 -23.93 6.30 -3.16
CA HIS A 248 -23.95 7.74 -3.37
C HIS A 248 -24.02 8.15 -4.86
N PRO A 249 -25.02 7.68 -5.64
CA PRO A 249 -25.09 7.94 -7.09
C PRO A 249 -25.19 9.44 -7.43
N GLN A 250 -25.70 10.25 -6.50
CA GLN A 250 -25.87 11.71 -6.66
C GLN A 250 -24.54 12.48 -6.65
N ILE A 251 -23.54 11.98 -5.91
CA ILE A 251 -22.23 12.63 -5.78
C ILE A 251 -21.49 12.57 -7.12
N HIS A 252 -21.65 11.47 -7.86
CA HIS A 252 -21.11 11.32 -9.20
C HIS A 252 -22.01 11.89 -10.31
N SER A 253 -23.34 11.91 -10.17
CA SER A 253 -24.18 12.53 -11.20
C SER A 253 -24.01 14.04 -11.28
N GLU A 254 -23.79 14.76 -10.16
CA GLU A 254 -23.57 16.22 -10.21
C GLU A 254 -22.12 16.62 -10.57
N SER A 255 -21.12 15.81 -10.20
CA SER A 255 -19.73 16.05 -10.60
C SER A 255 -19.46 15.63 -12.06
N TYR A 256 -20.02 14.50 -12.52
CA TYR A 256 -19.89 14.05 -13.91
C TYR A 256 -20.70 14.89 -14.89
N VAL A 257 -21.90 15.35 -14.53
CA VAL A 257 -22.68 16.27 -15.40
C VAL A 257 -22.00 17.64 -15.46
N ARG A 258 -21.49 18.20 -14.35
CA ARG A 258 -20.74 19.46 -14.38
C ARG A 258 -19.39 19.37 -15.11
N GLU A 259 -18.65 18.27 -14.96
CA GLU A 259 -17.34 18.11 -15.61
C GLU A 259 -17.45 17.82 -17.11
N THR A 260 -18.60 17.33 -17.61
CA THR A 260 -18.80 16.99 -19.03
C THR A 260 -19.64 17.96 -19.84
N GLU A 261 -20.41 18.86 -19.20
CA GLU A 261 -21.13 19.95 -19.88
C GLU A 261 -20.20 21.07 -20.37
N ASP A 262 -19.04 21.24 -19.74
CA ASP A 262 -18.05 22.29 -20.06
C ASP A 262 -16.91 21.80 -20.99
N LEU A 263 -17.04 20.59 -21.55
CA LEU A 263 -16.09 20.03 -22.52
C LEU A 263 -16.55 20.34 -23.95
N SER A 264 -15.64 20.91 -24.73
CA SER A 264 -15.77 20.91 -26.18
C SER A 264 -15.83 19.47 -26.71
N GLU A 265 -16.49 19.25 -27.86
CA GLU A 265 -16.58 17.92 -28.49
C GLU A 265 -15.22 17.23 -28.62
N ILE A 266 -14.18 18.01 -28.90
CA ILE A 266 -12.81 17.50 -29.05
C ILE A 266 -12.17 17.08 -27.72
N GLU A 267 -12.45 17.80 -26.63
CA GLU A 267 -12.00 17.42 -25.29
C GLU A 267 -12.67 16.12 -24.84
N ARG A 268 -13.96 15.96 -25.13
CA ARG A 268 -14.72 14.74 -24.82
C ARG A 268 -14.15 13.53 -25.57
N SER A 269 -13.97 13.61 -26.89
CA SER A 269 -13.41 12.51 -27.66
C SER A 269 -11.96 12.16 -27.26
N ILE A 270 -11.15 13.15 -26.86
CA ILE A 270 -9.79 12.90 -26.37
C ILE A 270 -9.81 12.24 -24.99
N ALA A 271 -10.69 12.69 -24.08
CA ALA A 271 -10.86 12.07 -22.78
C ALA A 271 -11.34 10.61 -22.91
N GLU A 272 -12.31 10.34 -23.78
CA GLU A 272 -12.78 8.99 -24.14
C GLU A 272 -11.64 8.12 -24.69
N PHE A 273 -10.85 8.67 -25.62
CA PHE A 273 -9.71 7.96 -26.21
C PHE A 273 -8.63 7.64 -25.17
N ILE A 274 -8.32 8.58 -24.27
CA ILE A 274 -7.39 8.37 -23.16
C ILE A 274 -7.97 7.35 -22.16
N GLY A 275 -9.27 7.35 -21.90
CA GLY A 275 -9.94 6.36 -21.05
C GLY A 275 -9.97 4.95 -21.63
N SER A 276 -10.09 4.84 -22.96
CA SER A 276 -10.06 3.57 -23.69
C SER A 276 -8.67 2.92 -23.73
N LYS A 277 -7.62 3.69 -23.42
CA LYS A 277 -6.21 3.24 -23.43
C LYS A 277 -5.60 3.30 -22.03
N TYR A 278 -4.58 2.49 -21.81
CA TYR A 278 -3.90 2.46 -20.51
C TYR A 278 -3.04 3.70 -20.28
N GLU A 279 -2.38 4.20 -21.33
CA GLU A 279 -1.64 5.46 -21.36
C GLU A 279 -1.58 5.97 -22.80
N VAL A 280 -1.54 7.29 -22.97
CA VAL A 280 -1.49 7.92 -24.29
C VAL A 280 -0.43 9.02 -24.29
N SER A 281 0.47 9.00 -25.27
CA SER A 281 1.43 10.07 -25.50
C SER A 281 0.80 11.23 -26.29
N ARG A 282 1.35 12.45 -26.16
CA ARG A 282 0.93 13.60 -26.99
C ARG A 282 0.99 13.28 -28.48
N LYS A 283 2.04 12.56 -28.93
CA LYS A 283 2.26 12.25 -30.35
C LYS A 283 1.19 11.30 -30.90
N GLU A 284 0.69 10.39 -30.07
CA GLU A 284 -0.43 9.52 -30.43
C GLU A 284 -1.73 10.30 -30.56
N LEU A 285 -1.97 11.31 -29.71
CA LEU A 285 -3.13 12.20 -29.85
C LEU A 285 -3.05 13.06 -31.11
N GLU A 286 -1.87 13.61 -31.42
CA GLU A 286 -1.64 14.36 -32.66
C GLU A 286 -1.94 13.52 -33.89
N THR A 287 -1.50 12.26 -33.89
CA THR A 287 -1.70 11.34 -35.01
C THR A 287 -3.15 10.87 -35.12
N SER A 288 -3.79 10.54 -33.99
CA SER A 288 -5.14 9.95 -33.98
C SER A 288 -6.25 10.99 -34.22
N PHE A 289 -6.03 12.25 -33.82
CA PHE A 289 -7.01 13.34 -33.95
C PHE A 289 -6.59 14.43 -34.96
N GLY A 290 -5.45 14.26 -35.65
CA GLY A 290 -4.96 15.23 -36.64
C GLY A 290 -4.66 16.61 -36.06
N LEU A 291 -4.21 16.68 -34.80
CA LEU A 291 -4.00 17.93 -34.08
C LEU A 291 -2.60 18.50 -34.29
N SER A 292 -2.51 19.83 -34.36
CA SER A 292 -1.21 20.51 -34.21
C SER A 292 -0.72 20.39 -32.78
N GLN A 293 0.61 20.42 -32.61
CA GLN A 293 1.24 20.31 -31.29
C GLN A 293 0.69 21.31 -30.26
N SER A 294 0.51 22.57 -30.66
CA SER A 294 -0.02 23.61 -29.77
C SER A 294 -1.46 23.35 -29.35
N ARG A 295 -2.29 22.78 -30.23
CA ARG A 295 -3.68 22.44 -29.92
C ARG A 295 -3.77 21.22 -29.02
N ALA A 296 -2.97 20.18 -29.28
CA ALA A 296 -2.89 19.01 -28.42
C ALA A 296 -2.47 19.36 -26.99
N VAL A 297 -1.42 20.18 -26.82
CA VAL A 297 -0.96 20.63 -25.50
C VAL A 297 -2.04 21.44 -24.77
N ARG A 298 -2.72 22.36 -25.48
CA ARG A 298 -3.78 23.19 -24.88
C ARG A 298 -4.94 22.34 -24.38
N THR A 299 -5.38 21.38 -25.19
CA THR A 299 -6.49 20.48 -24.83
C THR A 299 -6.12 19.55 -23.69
N LEU A 300 -4.90 19.01 -23.68
CA LEU A 300 -4.39 18.18 -22.59
C LEU A 300 -4.30 18.96 -21.27
N ASN A 301 -3.78 20.19 -21.29
CA ASN A 301 -3.74 21.03 -20.09
C ASN A 301 -5.16 21.36 -19.59
N GLY A 302 -6.09 21.67 -20.49
CA GLY A 302 -7.49 21.90 -20.12
C GLY A 302 -8.14 20.68 -19.44
N LEU A 303 -7.86 19.46 -19.92
CA LEU A 303 -8.32 18.22 -19.30
C LEU A 303 -7.64 17.91 -17.95
N ILE A 304 -6.36 18.30 -17.78
CA ILE A 304 -5.65 18.20 -16.50
C ILE A 304 -6.21 19.19 -15.49
N ASP A 305 -6.43 20.44 -15.90
CA ASP A 305 -6.99 21.50 -15.07
C ASP A 305 -8.41 21.16 -14.61
N LYS A 306 -9.20 20.51 -15.50
CA LYS A 306 -10.52 19.95 -15.20
C LYS A 306 -10.47 18.65 -14.39
N GLY A 307 -9.28 18.14 -14.06
CA GLY A 307 -9.12 16.97 -13.20
C GLY A 307 -9.51 15.64 -13.84
N LEU A 308 -9.64 15.56 -15.16
CA LEU A 308 -10.13 14.38 -15.88
C LEU A 308 -9.01 13.39 -16.23
N ILE A 309 -7.81 13.92 -16.45
CA ILE A 309 -6.60 13.14 -16.74
C ILE A 309 -5.46 13.62 -15.83
N HIS A 310 -4.40 12.84 -15.73
CA HIS A 310 -3.14 13.30 -15.15
C HIS A 310 -1.96 12.95 -16.06
N SER A 311 -0.92 13.79 -16.02
CA SER A 311 0.33 13.54 -16.73
C SER A 311 1.29 12.73 -15.86
N ARG A 312 1.96 11.74 -16.46
CA ARG A 312 2.98 10.91 -15.82
C ARG A 312 4.27 10.93 -16.66
N GLY A 313 5.43 11.12 -16.02
CA GLY A 313 6.73 11.12 -16.69
C GLY A 313 7.28 12.51 -17.02
N ASN A 314 8.55 12.57 -17.43
CA ASN A 314 9.30 13.82 -17.61
C ASN A 314 9.62 14.11 -19.09
N GLY A 315 9.33 15.34 -19.53
CA GLY A 315 9.76 15.89 -20.82
C GLY A 315 9.21 15.12 -22.03
N LYS A 316 10.09 14.50 -22.82
CA LYS A 316 9.71 13.77 -24.04
C LYS A 316 8.95 12.46 -23.75
N ASN A 317 9.02 11.97 -22.52
CA ASN A 317 8.39 10.71 -22.08
C ASN A 317 7.09 10.94 -21.27
N THR A 318 6.50 12.14 -21.34
CA THR A 318 5.24 12.42 -20.66
C THR A 318 4.08 11.71 -21.37
N VAL A 319 3.37 10.89 -20.61
CA VAL A 319 2.14 10.20 -21.02
C VAL A 319 0.97 10.69 -20.18
N TYR A 320 -0.23 10.58 -20.74
CA TYR A 320 -1.48 11.03 -20.12
C TYR A 320 -2.36 9.82 -19.87
N VAL A 321 -2.97 9.80 -18.69
CA VAL A 321 -3.79 8.68 -18.22
C VAL A 321 -5.08 9.22 -17.61
N SER A 322 -6.17 8.50 -17.84
CA SER A 322 -7.47 8.89 -17.30
C SER A 322 -7.49 8.71 -15.78
N LYS A 323 -8.12 9.64 -15.05
CA LYS A 323 -8.36 9.49 -13.61
C LYS A 323 -9.53 8.54 -13.30
N SER A 324 -10.44 8.33 -14.25
CA SER A 324 -11.56 7.37 -14.14
C SER A 324 -11.61 6.47 -15.38
N LYS A 325 -11.81 5.16 -15.18
CA LYS A 325 -11.73 4.17 -16.28
C LYS A 325 -13.03 3.99 -17.08
N LYS A 326 -13.97 4.95 -17.00
CA LYS A 326 -15.15 4.98 -17.86
C LYS A 326 -15.43 6.40 -18.33
N TRP A 327 -15.34 6.55 -19.65
CA TRP A 327 -15.94 7.61 -20.44
C TRP A 327 -16.97 6.95 -21.34
#